data_AF-A0A0N7H7N9-F1
#
_entry.id   AF-A0A0N7H7N9-F1
#
_cell.length_a   1.000
_cell.length_b   1.000
_cell.length_c   1.000
_cell.angle_alpha   90.00
_cell.angle_beta   90.00
_cell.angle_gamma   90.00
#
_symmetry.space_group_name_H-M   'P 1'
#
loop_
_entity.id
_entity.type
_entity.pdbx_description
1 polymer ?
#
loop_
_entity_poly.entity_id
_entity_poly.type
_entity_poly.pdbx_seq_one_letter_code
_entity_poly.pdbx_strand_id
1 'polypeptide(L)'
;MNQWTLGPDSGELLLATGVTGSASRMGHRLTIAVRSWHATVDWDGAALSAVELTADLDSLDVLRGEGGMTPLSGAEKVLIRSNALKTLRAKKFPQARFRSTSIERSGPAVRLAGVLELAGRSGEQSVEVEVADDRVLGTAFVRHGDFGIKQYSMLMGAMKVADEVRVTLAATVPRGSA
;
A
#
# COMPACT_ATOMS: atom_id res chain seq x y z
N MET A 1 -13.55 -13.02 -21.81
CA MET A 1 -12.82 -12.57 -20.61
C MET A 1 -11.49 -12.01 -21.06
N ASN A 2 -11.25 -10.74 -20.77
CA ASN A 2 -9.99 -10.06 -21.06
C ASN A 2 -9.33 -9.72 -19.71
N GLN A 3 -8.00 -9.78 -19.63
CA GLN A 3 -7.25 -9.51 -18.41
C GLN A 3 -6.13 -8.51 -18.70
N TRP A 4 -6.03 -7.48 -17.85
CA TRP A 4 -4.86 -6.62 -17.81
C TRP A 4 -3.97 -6.98 -16.64
N THR A 5 -2.67 -6.80 -16.86
CA THR A 5 -1.65 -6.96 -15.83
C THR A 5 -0.94 -5.63 -15.62
N LEU A 6 -0.77 -5.25 -14.36
CA LEU A 6 -0.02 -4.08 -13.95
C LEU A 6 1.10 -4.52 -12.99
N GLY A 7 2.21 -3.80 -13.01
CA GLY A 7 3.33 -4.03 -12.11
C GLY A 7 4.28 -2.84 -12.07
N PRO A 8 5.51 -3.01 -11.56
CA PRO A 8 6.50 -1.94 -11.43
C PRO A 8 6.84 -1.23 -12.75
N ASP A 9 6.74 -1.94 -13.88
CA ASP A 9 6.96 -1.35 -15.21
C ASP A 9 5.77 -0.48 -15.67
N SER A 10 4.60 -0.66 -15.07
CA SER A 10 3.39 0.12 -15.33
C SER A 10 3.28 1.37 -14.45
N GLY A 11 4.01 1.44 -13.33
CA GLY A 11 3.91 2.55 -12.39
C GLY A 11 4.42 2.26 -10.98
N GLU A 12 3.90 3.00 -10.00
CA GLU A 12 4.37 2.94 -8.61
C GLU A 12 3.27 2.58 -7.60
N LEU A 13 3.69 1.88 -6.56
CA LEU A 13 2.91 1.59 -5.36
C LEU A 13 3.67 2.14 -4.15
N LEU A 14 3.07 3.11 -3.47
CA LEU A 14 3.69 3.84 -2.35
C LEU A 14 2.89 3.67 -1.07
N LEU A 15 3.62 3.64 0.04
CA LEU A 15 3.09 3.73 1.39
C LEU A 15 3.49 5.07 1.99
N ALA A 16 2.54 5.78 2.61
CA ALA A 16 2.78 6.97 3.39
C ALA A 16 2.40 6.73 4.86
N THR A 17 3.35 6.95 5.77
CA THR A 17 3.14 6.74 7.21
C THR A 17 2.92 8.05 7.96
N GLY A 18 2.09 7.99 9.00
CA GLY A 18 1.99 9.04 10.00
C GLY A 18 2.86 8.77 11.24
N VAL A 19 2.97 9.77 12.11
CA VAL A 19 3.60 9.65 13.45
C VAL A 19 2.65 10.25 14.49
N THR A 20 2.48 9.55 15.61
CA THR A 20 1.64 9.94 16.76
C THR A 20 2.43 9.87 18.07
N GLY A 21 1.83 10.37 19.15
CA GLY A 21 2.44 10.46 20.48
C GLY A 21 2.96 11.86 20.84
N SER A 22 3.27 12.07 22.12
CA SER A 22 3.70 13.35 22.68
C SER A 22 5.02 13.88 22.09
N ALA A 23 5.87 12.98 21.61
CA ALA A 23 7.14 13.28 20.94
C ALA A 23 7.07 13.09 19.41
N SER A 24 5.88 13.13 18.80
CA SER A 24 5.68 12.89 17.36
C SER A 24 6.51 13.78 16.44
N ARG A 25 6.87 15.00 16.87
CA ARG A 25 7.76 15.92 16.13
C ARG A 25 9.16 15.34 15.89
N MET A 26 9.61 14.41 16.72
CA MET A 26 10.91 13.77 16.60
C MET A 26 10.92 12.64 15.56
N GLY A 27 9.74 12.17 15.11
CA GLY A 27 9.62 11.06 14.16
C GLY A 27 9.45 11.53 12.72
N HIS A 28 9.88 10.68 11.79
CA HIS A 28 9.68 10.87 10.36
C HIS A 28 8.35 10.28 9.88
N ARG A 29 7.63 11.05 9.07
CA ARG A 29 6.57 10.55 8.19
C ARG A 29 7.23 10.02 6.94
N LEU A 30 7.07 8.73 6.66
CA LEU A 30 7.85 8.05 5.63
C LEU A 30 7.07 7.97 4.33
N THR A 31 7.78 8.07 3.21
CA THR A 31 7.32 7.55 1.92
C THR A 31 8.16 6.33 1.59
N ILE A 32 7.49 5.20 1.40
CA ILE A 32 8.12 3.90 1.15
C ILE A 32 7.56 3.35 -0.16
N ALA A 33 8.42 3.00 -1.10
CA ALA A 33 8.01 2.29 -2.32
C ALA A 33 7.91 0.79 -2.06
N VAL A 34 6.90 0.16 -2.67
CA VAL A 34 6.86 -1.29 -2.86
C VAL A 34 7.41 -1.56 -4.25
N ARG A 35 8.63 -2.12 -4.36
CA ARG A 35 9.34 -2.27 -5.64
C ARG A 35 8.91 -3.50 -6.45
N SER A 36 8.30 -4.49 -5.82
CA SER A 36 7.76 -5.68 -6.47
C SER A 36 6.30 -5.85 -6.07
N TRP A 37 5.44 -5.70 -7.05
CA TRP A 37 4.00 -5.87 -6.92
C TRP A 37 3.42 -6.32 -8.26
N HIS A 38 2.22 -6.87 -8.23
CA HIS A 38 1.51 -7.28 -9.42
C HIS A 38 0.03 -7.11 -9.19
N ALA A 39 -0.69 -6.59 -10.17
CA ALA A 39 -2.14 -6.54 -10.15
C ALA A 39 -2.72 -7.17 -11.41
N THR A 40 -3.82 -7.90 -11.24
CA THR A 40 -4.67 -8.38 -12.33
C THR A 40 -5.99 -7.63 -12.31
N VAL A 41 -6.47 -7.27 -13.49
CA VAL A 41 -7.72 -6.56 -13.70
C VAL A 41 -8.51 -7.32 -14.75
N ASP A 42 -9.54 -8.03 -14.30
CA ASP A 42 -10.36 -8.91 -15.14
C ASP A 42 -11.61 -8.19 -15.65
N TRP A 43 -11.95 -8.45 -16.90
CA TRP A 43 -13.09 -7.87 -17.60
C TRP A 43 -14.00 -8.96 -18.18
N ASP A 44 -15.31 -8.77 -17.99
CA ASP A 44 -16.37 -9.50 -18.68
C ASP A 44 -17.06 -8.57 -19.69
N GLY A 45 -16.72 -8.76 -20.97
CA GLY A 45 -17.04 -7.79 -22.01
C GLY A 45 -16.43 -6.42 -21.68
N ALA A 46 -17.27 -5.40 -21.53
CA ALA A 46 -16.85 -4.05 -21.13
C ALA A 46 -16.93 -3.80 -19.61
N ALA A 47 -17.42 -4.77 -18.83
CA ALA A 47 -17.59 -4.63 -17.39
C ALA A 47 -16.35 -5.11 -16.64
N LEU A 48 -15.87 -4.31 -15.68
CA LEU A 48 -14.82 -4.72 -14.76
C LEU A 48 -15.38 -5.76 -13.79
N SER A 49 -14.80 -6.97 -13.75
CA SER A 49 -15.32 -8.11 -13.01
C SER A 49 -14.52 -8.48 -11.77
N ALA A 50 -13.19 -8.30 -11.79
CA ALA A 50 -12.35 -8.57 -10.63
C ALA A 50 -11.06 -7.74 -10.66
N VAL A 51 -10.55 -7.39 -9.47
CA VAL A 51 -9.25 -6.78 -9.26
C VAL A 51 -8.52 -7.52 -8.15
N GLU A 52 -7.30 -7.95 -8.43
CA GLU A 52 -6.39 -8.49 -7.42
C GLU A 52 -5.08 -7.71 -7.43
N LEU A 53 -4.47 -7.53 -6.27
CA LEU A 53 -3.13 -6.97 -6.13
C LEU A 53 -2.32 -7.78 -5.13
N THR A 54 -1.12 -8.18 -5.50
CA THR A 54 -0.12 -8.79 -4.62
C THR A 54 1.09 -7.86 -4.50
N ALA A 55 1.52 -7.58 -3.29
CA ALA A 55 2.71 -6.79 -2.99
C ALA A 55 3.71 -7.63 -2.21
N ASP A 56 4.96 -7.69 -2.68
CA ASP A 56 6.04 -8.40 -1.99
C ASP A 56 6.64 -7.50 -0.92
N LEU A 57 6.52 -7.91 0.34
CA LEU A 57 6.92 -7.08 1.48
C LEU A 57 8.44 -6.94 1.60
N ASP A 58 9.23 -7.88 1.09
CA ASP A 58 10.69 -7.70 1.06
C ASP A 58 11.15 -6.69 0.00
N SER A 59 10.25 -6.20 -0.85
CA SER A 59 10.58 -5.17 -1.85
C SER A 59 10.47 -3.74 -1.33
N LEU A 60 10.18 -3.54 -0.04
CA LEU A 60 10.04 -2.22 0.57
C LEU A 60 11.34 -1.42 0.48
N ASP A 61 11.23 -0.18 0.01
CA ASP A 61 12.34 0.76 -0.18
C ASP A 61 11.97 2.14 0.40
N VAL A 62 12.72 2.60 1.42
CA VAL A 62 12.44 3.86 2.13
C VAL A 62 13.00 5.03 1.33
N LEU A 63 12.13 5.75 0.63
CA LEU A 63 12.54 6.83 -0.27
C LEU A 63 12.95 8.08 0.50
N ARG A 64 12.09 8.53 1.42
CA ARG A 64 12.26 9.78 2.16
C ARG A 64 11.48 9.76 3.47
N GLY A 65 11.89 10.64 4.37
CA GLY A 65 11.20 10.95 5.60
C GLY A 65 11.02 12.46 5.74
N GLU A 66 9.83 12.88 6.13
CA GLU A 66 9.48 14.28 6.38
C GLU A 66 9.28 14.52 7.89
N GLY A 67 9.63 15.71 8.37
CA GLY A 67 9.74 15.98 9.81
C GLY A 67 10.99 15.37 10.42
N GLY A 68 10.94 15.03 11.70
CA GLY A 68 12.12 14.61 12.47
C GLY A 68 13.04 15.77 12.84
N MET A 69 14.03 15.48 13.69
CA MET A 69 15.00 16.48 14.16
C MET A 69 16.15 16.72 13.18
N THR A 70 16.46 15.72 12.36
CA THR A 70 17.54 15.73 11.36
C THR A 70 17.05 15.07 10.08
N PRO A 71 17.63 15.38 8.90
CA PRO A 71 17.32 14.66 7.68
C PRO A 71 17.59 13.16 7.81
N LEU A 72 16.76 12.35 7.14
CA LEU A 72 16.87 10.89 7.19
C LEU A 72 18.10 10.40 6.42
N SER A 73 19.07 9.81 7.13
CA SER A 73 20.29 9.25 6.55
C SER A 73 20.07 7.90 5.86
N GLY A 74 21.05 7.48 5.04
CA GLY A 74 21.03 6.16 4.39
C GLY A 74 21.03 4.99 5.39
N ALA A 75 21.82 5.08 6.47
CA ALA A 75 21.85 4.05 7.51
C ALA A 75 20.50 3.93 8.24
N GLU A 76 19.85 5.05 8.53
CA GLU A 76 18.51 5.05 9.14
C GLU A 76 17.46 4.43 8.23
N LYS A 77 17.50 4.69 6.92
CA LYS A 77 16.60 4.04 5.95
C LYS A 77 16.70 2.51 6.00
N VAL A 78 17.91 1.96 6.13
CA VAL A 78 18.14 0.50 6.25
C VAL A 78 17.51 -0.05 7.54
N LEU A 79 17.72 0.65 8.66
CA LEU A 79 17.13 0.25 9.95
C LEU A 79 15.60 0.33 9.94
N ILE A 80 15.04 1.40 9.35
CA ILE A 80 13.60 1.58 9.18
C ILE A 80 13.00 0.45 8.35
N ARG A 81 13.62 0.11 7.20
CA ARG A 81 13.21 -1.03 6.38
C ARG A 81 13.20 -2.32 7.21
N SER A 82 14.28 -2.60 7.95
CA SER A 82 14.35 -3.80 8.81
C SER A 82 13.23 -3.82 9.86
N ASN A 83 12.92 -2.68 10.48
CA ASN A 83 11.83 -2.58 11.45
C ASN A 83 10.46 -2.80 10.78
N ALA A 84 10.22 -2.23 9.61
CA ALA A 84 8.98 -2.46 8.85
C ALA A 84 8.78 -3.94 8.51
N LEU A 85 9.82 -4.63 8.03
CA LEU A 85 9.76 -6.06 7.72
C LEU A 85 9.45 -6.92 8.95
N LYS A 86 10.03 -6.57 10.11
CA LYS A 86 9.74 -7.24 11.38
C LYS A 86 8.32 -6.98 11.84
N THR A 87 7.86 -5.73 11.80
CA THR A 87 6.49 -5.32 12.16
C THR A 87 5.46 -6.05 11.31
N LEU A 88 5.69 -6.17 10.00
CA LEU A 88 4.79 -6.86 9.06
C LEU A 88 4.95 -8.39 9.08
N ARG A 89 5.92 -8.93 9.84
CA ARG A 89 6.26 -10.36 9.89
C ARG A 89 6.60 -10.93 8.50
N ALA A 90 7.26 -10.14 7.66
CA ALA A 90 7.51 -10.44 6.24
C ALA A 90 8.24 -11.79 6.00
N LYS A 91 9.07 -12.24 6.94
CA LYS A 91 9.72 -13.56 6.85
C LYS A 91 8.72 -14.73 6.86
N LYS A 92 7.61 -14.60 7.60
CA LYS A 92 6.57 -15.64 7.72
C LYS A 92 5.44 -15.42 6.71
N PHE A 93 5.11 -14.16 6.43
CA PHE A 93 4.03 -13.76 5.54
C PHE A 93 4.62 -12.77 4.52
N PRO A 94 5.25 -13.25 3.44
CA PRO A 94 6.06 -12.40 2.55
C PRO A 94 5.25 -11.45 1.68
N GLN A 95 3.93 -11.64 1.59
CA GLN A 95 3.07 -10.91 0.68
C GLN A 95 1.88 -10.29 1.40
N ALA A 96 1.47 -9.12 0.92
CA ALA A 96 0.14 -8.58 1.15
C ALA A 96 -0.70 -8.82 -0.11
N ARG A 97 -1.95 -9.26 0.04
CA ARG A 97 -2.83 -9.62 -1.10
C ARG A 97 -4.20 -9.00 -0.94
N PHE A 98 -4.63 -8.19 -1.90
CA PHE A 98 -5.98 -7.68 -1.98
C PHE A 98 -6.76 -8.41 -3.08
N ARG A 99 -8.02 -8.75 -2.82
CA ARG A 99 -8.97 -9.30 -3.79
C ARG A 99 -10.30 -8.57 -3.66
N SER A 100 -10.78 -7.97 -4.75
CA SER A 100 -12.10 -7.33 -4.79
C SER A 100 -13.22 -8.36 -4.60
N THR A 101 -14.24 -8.00 -3.83
CA THR A 101 -15.50 -8.73 -3.68
C THR A 101 -16.69 -7.92 -4.21
N SER A 102 -16.54 -6.61 -4.32
CA SER A 102 -17.52 -5.72 -4.96
C SER A 102 -16.81 -4.60 -5.71
N ILE A 103 -17.40 -4.19 -6.83
CA ILE A 103 -16.90 -3.14 -7.72
C ILE A 103 -18.06 -2.22 -8.06
N GLU A 104 -17.96 -0.96 -7.66
CA GLU A 104 -18.94 0.08 -7.95
C GLU A 104 -18.30 1.14 -8.84
N ARG A 105 -18.85 1.35 -10.05
CA ARG A 105 -18.33 2.35 -10.99
C ARG A 105 -19.31 3.51 -11.15
N SER A 106 -18.81 4.72 -11.04
CA SER A 106 -19.53 5.97 -11.29
C SER A 106 -18.68 6.89 -12.16
N GLY A 107 -18.89 6.81 -13.48
CA GLY A 107 -18.07 7.54 -14.46
C GLY A 107 -16.58 7.14 -14.39
N PRO A 108 -15.67 8.11 -14.13
CA PRO A 108 -14.24 7.83 -13.97
C PRO A 108 -13.87 7.27 -12.60
N ALA A 109 -14.76 7.35 -11.61
CA ALA A 109 -14.52 6.84 -10.27
C ALA A 109 -14.94 5.36 -10.17
N VAL A 110 -14.10 4.57 -9.52
CA VAL A 110 -14.35 3.16 -9.21
C VAL A 110 -14.06 2.95 -7.72
N ARG A 111 -15.01 2.37 -7.02
CA ARG A 111 -14.85 1.96 -5.62
C ARG A 111 -14.77 0.45 -5.56
N LEU A 112 -13.68 -0.05 -5.00
CA LEU A 112 -13.48 -1.48 -4.76
C LEU A 112 -13.68 -1.75 -3.27
N ALA A 113 -14.54 -2.70 -2.95
CA ALA A 113 -14.53 -3.36 -1.65
C ALA A 113 -13.95 -4.76 -1.83
N GLY A 114 -13.21 -5.24 -0.84
CA GLY A 114 -12.54 -6.53 -0.94
C GLY A 114 -11.95 -7.01 0.37
N VAL A 115 -11.19 -8.08 0.27
CA VAL A 115 -10.45 -8.66 1.39
C VAL A 115 -8.97 -8.40 1.17
N LEU A 116 -8.32 -7.80 2.17
CA LEU A 116 -6.88 -7.69 2.26
C LEU A 116 -6.36 -8.79 3.19
N GLU A 117 -5.37 -9.55 2.74
CA GLU A 117 -4.55 -10.44 3.55
C GLU A 117 -3.24 -9.73 3.86
N LEU A 118 -2.96 -9.51 5.15
CA LEU A 118 -1.74 -8.84 5.59
C LEU A 118 -1.24 -9.49 6.88
N ALA A 119 0.05 -9.80 6.90
CA ALA A 119 0.72 -10.43 8.03
C ALA A 119 0.02 -11.72 8.51
N GLY A 120 -0.69 -12.47 7.66
CA GLY A 120 -1.39 -13.70 8.04
C GLY A 120 -2.74 -13.48 8.73
N ARG A 121 -3.34 -12.29 8.59
CA ARG A 121 -4.75 -12.04 8.89
C ARG A 121 -5.46 -11.49 7.66
N SER A 122 -6.76 -11.74 7.57
CA SER A 122 -7.64 -11.21 6.53
C SER A 122 -8.61 -10.20 7.13
N GLY A 123 -8.89 -9.13 6.41
CA GLY A 123 -9.81 -8.07 6.83
C GLY A 123 -10.41 -7.35 5.64
N GLU A 124 -11.57 -6.72 5.83
CA GLU A 124 -12.19 -5.90 4.79
C GLU A 124 -11.32 -4.68 4.47
N GLN A 125 -11.22 -4.36 3.19
CA GLN A 125 -10.49 -3.19 2.72
C GLN A 125 -11.26 -2.52 1.58
N SER A 126 -11.35 -1.19 1.65
CA SER A 126 -11.85 -0.37 0.55
C SER A 126 -10.69 0.31 -0.19
N VAL A 127 -10.83 0.44 -1.51
CA VAL A 127 -9.90 1.16 -2.38
C VAL A 127 -10.72 2.09 -3.27
N GLU A 128 -10.36 3.38 -3.26
CA GLU A 128 -10.90 4.36 -4.20
C GLU A 128 -9.97 4.44 -5.40
N VAL A 129 -10.52 4.36 -6.60
CA VAL A 129 -9.78 4.34 -7.86
C VAL A 129 -10.34 5.40 -8.80
N GLU A 130 -9.47 6.20 -9.38
CA GLU A 130 -9.79 7.15 -10.44
C GLU A 130 -9.14 6.69 -11.75
N VAL A 131 -9.94 6.61 -12.80
CA VAL A 131 -9.50 6.22 -14.14
C VAL A 131 -9.67 7.41 -15.09
N ALA A 132 -8.56 7.86 -15.67
CA ALA A 132 -8.54 8.95 -16.65
C ALA A 132 -7.65 8.54 -17.83
N ASP A 133 -8.26 8.36 -19.01
CA ASP A 133 -7.60 7.84 -20.21
C ASP A 133 -6.89 6.51 -19.95
N ASP A 134 -5.56 6.51 -20.03
CA ASP A 134 -4.70 5.36 -19.75
C ASP A 134 -4.11 5.38 -18.33
N ARG A 135 -4.50 6.33 -17.47
CA ARG A 135 -4.00 6.46 -16.10
C ARG A 135 -4.98 5.95 -15.08
N VAL A 136 -4.44 5.24 -14.09
CA VAL A 136 -5.17 4.71 -12.94
C VAL A 136 -4.50 5.20 -11.67
N LEU A 137 -5.28 5.88 -10.83
CA LEU A 137 -4.85 6.32 -9.50
C LEU A 137 -5.67 5.58 -8.44
N GLY A 138 -5.02 4.81 -7.58
CA GLY A 138 -5.65 4.12 -6.46
C GLY A 138 -5.25 4.74 -5.12
N THR A 139 -6.19 4.85 -4.18
CA THR A 139 -5.92 5.21 -2.79
C THR A 139 -6.64 4.26 -1.84
N ALA A 140 -5.92 3.78 -0.83
CA ALA A 140 -6.48 3.02 0.28
C ALA A 140 -5.86 3.47 1.60
N PHE A 141 -6.55 3.21 2.71
CA PHE A 141 -6.04 3.42 4.06
C PHE A 141 -6.11 2.09 4.79
N VAL A 142 -4.94 1.56 5.17
CA VAL A 142 -4.79 0.26 5.84
C VAL A 142 -4.42 0.52 7.29
N ARG A 143 -5.19 -0.04 8.23
CA ARG A 143 -4.92 0.10 9.67
C ARG A 143 -4.22 -1.13 10.20
N HIS A 144 -3.07 -0.93 10.85
CA HIS A 144 -2.31 -2.01 11.47
C HIS A 144 -3.14 -2.81 12.48
N GLY A 145 -3.96 -2.13 13.29
CA GLY A 145 -4.84 -2.73 14.28
C GLY A 145 -5.76 -3.82 13.72
N ASP A 146 -6.34 -3.59 12.55
CA ASP A 146 -7.28 -4.52 11.89
C ASP A 146 -6.60 -5.85 11.53
N PHE A 147 -5.29 -5.81 11.28
CA PHE A 147 -4.46 -7.00 10.99
C PHE A 147 -3.68 -7.51 12.20
N GLY A 148 -3.95 -6.98 13.40
CA GLY A 148 -3.25 -7.36 14.63
C GLY A 148 -1.78 -6.99 14.64
N ILE A 149 -1.39 -6.02 13.83
CA ILE A 149 -0.03 -5.52 13.76
C ILE A 149 0.13 -4.46 14.84
N LYS A 150 1.07 -4.69 15.77
CA LYS A 150 1.46 -3.67 16.73
C LYS A 150 2.36 -2.66 16.03
N GLN A 151 1.95 -1.39 15.98
CA GLN A 151 2.76 -0.36 15.32
C GLN A 151 4.12 -0.23 16.00
N TYR A 152 5.13 0.06 15.20
CA TYR A 152 6.46 0.37 15.71
C TYR A 152 6.41 1.63 16.60
N SER A 153 7.06 1.56 17.75
CA SER A 153 7.13 2.66 18.71
C SER A 153 8.49 2.74 19.39
N MET A 154 8.85 3.95 19.80
CA MET A 154 10.03 4.27 20.59
C MET A 154 9.64 5.14 21.79
N LEU A 155 10.61 5.41 22.68
CA LEU A 155 10.45 6.33 23.82
C LEU A 155 9.22 5.97 24.69
N MET A 156 9.06 4.68 24.99
CA MET A 156 7.92 4.14 25.74
C MET A 156 6.54 4.54 25.16
N GLY A 157 6.46 4.71 23.84
CA GLY A 157 5.22 5.07 23.13
C GLY A 157 5.04 6.56 22.88
N ALA A 158 5.93 7.43 23.37
CA ALA A 158 5.88 8.86 23.09
C ALA A 158 6.09 9.18 21.60
N MET A 159 6.74 8.30 20.85
CA MET A 159 6.86 8.38 19.40
C MET A 159 6.44 7.04 18.78
N LYS A 160 5.41 7.06 17.95
CA LYS A 160 4.78 5.86 17.41
C LYS A 160 4.35 6.06 15.96
N VAL A 161 4.50 5.05 15.12
CA VAL A 161 3.92 5.07 13.77
C VAL A 161 2.39 5.09 13.90
N ALA A 162 1.73 5.95 13.12
CA ALA A 162 0.27 5.99 13.09
C ALA A 162 -0.31 4.61 12.78
N ASP A 163 -1.50 4.34 13.31
CA ASP A 163 -2.18 3.06 13.04
C ASP A 163 -2.51 2.91 11.56
N GLU A 164 -2.98 3.99 10.97
CA GLU A 164 -3.35 4.07 9.57
C GLU A 164 -2.14 4.41 8.68
N VAL A 165 -1.98 3.63 7.62
CA VAL A 165 -1.00 3.82 6.56
C VAL A 165 -1.76 4.06 5.27
N ARG A 166 -1.46 5.17 4.59
CA ARG A 166 -2.04 5.44 3.27
C ARG A 166 -1.25 4.65 2.23
N VAL A 167 -1.97 3.95 1.37
CA VAL A 167 -1.44 3.24 0.20
C VAL A 167 -1.92 3.98 -1.04
N THR A 168 -1.00 4.27 -1.96
CA THR A 168 -1.34 4.91 -3.24
C THR A 168 -0.73 4.14 -4.40
N LEU A 169 -1.51 3.94 -5.45
CA LEU A 169 -1.07 3.39 -6.72
C LEU A 169 -1.21 4.48 -7.79
N ALA A 170 -0.19 4.62 -8.63
CA ALA A 170 -0.28 5.40 -9.86
C ALA A 170 0.32 4.55 -10.98
N ALA A 171 -0.51 4.14 -11.94
CA ALA A 171 -0.10 3.27 -13.04
C ALA A 171 -0.72 3.68 -14.37
N THR A 172 -0.09 3.26 -15.46
CA THR A 172 -0.61 3.37 -16.81
C THR A 172 -1.09 2.00 -17.29
N VAL A 173 -2.33 1.92 -17.78
CA VAL A 173 -2.88 0.70 -18.37
C VAL A 173 -2.35 0.50 -19.79
N PRO A 174 -2.10 -0.75 -20.22
CA PRO A 174 -1.71 -1.02 -21.60
C PRO A 174 -2.76 -0.48 -22.58
N ARG A 175 -2.34 0.33 -23.55
CA ARG A 175 -3.23 0.75 -24.65
C ARG A 175 -3.47 -0.46 -25.57
N GLY A 176 -4.73 -0.83 -25.79
CA GLY A 176 -5.10 -1.80 -26.83
C GLY A 176 -6.00 -2.96 -26.41
N SER A 177 -6.86 -2.82 -25.41
CA SER A 177 -7.96 -3.79 -25.22
C SER A 177 -9.26 -3.04 -24.97
N ALA A 178 -9.78 -2.45 -26.04
CA ALA A 178 -11.21 -2.17 -26.17
C ALA A 178 -11.87 -3.38 -26.84
#